data_AF-A0A966CBP7-F1
#
_entry.id   AF-A0A966CBP7-F1
#
_cell.length_a   1.000
_cell.length_b   1.000
_cell.length_c   1.000
_cell.angle_alpha   90.00
_cell.angle_beta   90.00
_cell.angle_gamma   90.00
#
_symmetry.space_group_name_H-M   'P 1'
#
loop_
_entity.id
_entity.type
_entity.pdbx_description
1 polymer ?
#
loop_
_entity_poly.entity_id
_entity_poly.type
_entity_poly.pdbx_seq_one_letter_code
_entity_poly.pdbx_strand_id
1 'polypeptide(L)'
;MIEIIDFGMLIKEARKQKGYTQRQLAKQLGIDFTYLSKLENSRPDYAPKEELIRKLAEYLNLDEEELIFLAGRIPSQDEDLIKQHYQNMPLLFRRMRENPEFAAKIFQQAQQDS
;
A
#
# COMPACT_ATOMS: atom_id res chain seq x y z
N MET A 1 -14.40 -14.89 7.16
CA MET A 1 -14.02 -13.96 6.08
C MET A 1 -12.83 -13.18 6.58
N ILE A 2 -11.67 -13.28 5.95
CA ILE A 2 -10.55 -12.39 6.26
C ILE A 2 -10.97 -11.03 5.70
N GLU A 3 -11.17 -10.03 6.56
CA GLU A 3 -11.35 -8.66 6.10
C GLU A 3 -10.09 -8.26 5.35
N ILE A 4 -10.20 -8.10 4.03
CA ILE A 4 -9.11 -7.54 3.24
C ILE A 4 -9.07 -6.06 3.62
N ILE A 5 -8.06 -5.67 4.38
CA ILE A 5 -7.76 -4.26 4.65
C ILE A 5 -7.59 -3.59 3.29
N ASP A 6 -8.40 -2.58 3.03
CA ASP A 6 -8.35 -1.79 1.81
C ASP A 6 -7.53 -0.51 2.05
N PHE A 7 -6.74 -0.09 1.06
CA PHE A 7 -5.94 1.13 1.12
C PHE A 7 -6.76 2.36 1.58
N GLY A 8 -7.95 2.55 0.99
CA GLY A 8 -8.82 3.68 1.32
C GLY A 8 -9.36 3.60 2.74
N MET A 9 -9.73 2.40 3.18
CA MET A 9 -10.20 2.15 4.54
C MET A 9 -9.11 2.42 5.58
N LEU A 10 -7.88 1.95 5.35
CA LEU A 10 -6.77 2.18 6.26
C LEU A 10 -6.49 3.68 6.44
N ILE A 11 -6.43 4.43 5.34
CA ILE A 11 -6.25 5.89 5.35
C ILE A 11 -7.38 6.58 6.11
N LYS A 12 -8.63 6.19 5.85
CA LYS A 12 -9.81 6.78 6.48
C LYS A 12 -9.79 6.59 7.99
N GLU A 13 -9.46 5.38 8.46
CA GLU A 13 -9.38 5.08 9.89
C GLU A 13 -8.20 5.80 10.55
N ALA A 14 -7.01 5.77 9.94
CA ALA A 14 -5.85 6.51 10.46
C ALA A 14 -6.10 8.03 10.53
N ARG A 15 -6.75 8.60 9.50
CA ARG A 15 -7.15 10.02 9.51
C ARG A 15 -8.08 10.34 10.68
N LYS A 16 -9.09 9.51 10.92
CA LYS A 16 -10.03 9.70 12.04
C LYS A 16 -9.31 9.57 13.39
N GLN A 17 -8.39 8.62 13.54
CA GLN A 17 -7.59 8.46 14.76
C GLN A 17 -6.71 9.68 15.04
N LYS A 18 -6.19 10.34 13.99
CA LYS A 18 -5.48 11.63 14.09
C LYS A 18 -6.41 12.83 14.35
N GLY A 19 -7.72 12.65 14.34
CA GLY A 19 -8.71 13.71 14.55
C GLY A 19 -8.86 14.68 13.37
N TYR A 20 -8.36 14.33 12.18
CA TYR A 20 -8.46 15.20 11.02
C TYR A 20 -9.79 15.03 10.29
N THR A 21 -10.37 16.14 9.85
CA THR A 21 -11.36 16.14 8.76
C THR A 21 -10.66 15.87 7.42
N GLN A 22 -11.41 15.40 6.42
CA GLN A 22 -10.87 15.24 5.06
C GLN A 22 -10.29 16.55 4.51
N ARG A 23 -10.95 17.69 4.76
CA ARG A 23 -10.46 19.01 4.29
C ARG A 23 -9.13 19.40 4.94
N GLN A 24 -8.96 19.10 6.23
CA GLN A 24 -7.71 19.36 6.94
C GLN A 24 -6.57 18.51 6.37
N LEU A 25 -6.77 17.19 6.24
CA LEU A 25 -5.75 16.31 5.69
C LEU A 25 -5.43 16.65 4.23
N ALA A 26 -6.45 16.89 3.39
CA ALA A 26 -6.24 17.28 1.99
C ALA A 26 -5.42 18.57 1.87
N LYS A 27 -5.66 19.56 2.74
CA LYS A 27 -4.86 20.77 2.81
C LYS A 27 -3.40 20.51 3.17
N GLN A 28 -3.14 19.63 4.15
CA GLN A 28 -1.77 19.24 4.53
C GLN A 28 -1.03 18.50 3.41
N LEU A 29 -1.75 17.64 2.69
CA LEU A 29 -1.23 16.88 1.56
C LEU A 29 -1.08 17.72 0.28
N GLY A 30 -1.63 18.94 0.24
CA GLY A 30 -1.65 19.78 -0.96
C GLY A 30 -2.50 19.22 -2.10
N ILE A 31 -3.57 18.47 -1.79
CA ILE A 31 -4.48 17.86 -2.77
C ILE A 31 -5.91 18.37 -2.61
N ASP A 32 -6.74 18.15 -3.64
CA ASP A 32 -8.17 18.45 -3.56
C ASP A 32 -8.89 17.49 -2.60
N PHE A 33 -9.80 18.01 -1.78
CA PHE A 33 -10.52 17.20 -0.79
C PHE A 33 -11.43 16.14 -1.44
N THR A 34 -11.95 16.38 -2.64
CA THR A 34 -12.75 15.39 -3.38
C THR A 34 -11.87 14.24 -3.84
N TYR A 35 -10.60 14.50 -4.14
CA TYR A 35 -9.64 13.44 -4.44
C TYR A 35 -9.37 12.58 -3.21
N LEU A 36 -9.07 13.18 -2.05
CA LEU A 36 -8.93 12.43 -0.80
C LEU A 36 -10.21 11.64 -0.46
N SER A 37 -11.39 12.24 -0.64
CA SER A 37 -12.65 11.55 -0.37
C SER A 37 -12.87 10.36 -1.29
N LYS A 38 -12.48 10.46 -2.57
CA LYS A 38 -12.48 9.32 -3.50
C LYS A 38 -11.48 8.24 -3.06
N LEU A 39 -10.28 8.61 -2.63
CA LEU A 39 -9.30 7.66 -2.11
C LEU A 39 -9.83 6.88 -0.89
N GLU A 40 -10.54 7.54 0.02
CA GLU A 40 -11.05 6.92 1.25
C GLU A 40 -12.32 6.08 1.09
N ASN A 41 -13.13 6.37 0.07
CA ASN A 41 -14.48 5.77 -0.07
C ASN A 41 -14.63 4.95 -1.36
N SER A 42 -13.63 4.92 -2.21
CA SER A 42 -13.64 4.17 -3.46
C SER A 42 -12.27 3.54 -3.67
N ARG A 43 -12.22 2.44 -4.42
CA ARG A 43 -10.97 2.04 -5.05
C ARG A 43 -10.78 2.94 -6.25
N PRO A 44 -9.84 3.91 -6.23
CA PRO A 44 -9.58 4.69 -7.42
C PRO A 44 -9.20 3.72 -8.56
N ASP A 45 -9.58 4.05 -9.80
CA ASP A 45 -9.23 3.23 -10.98
C ASP A 45 -7.71 2.99 -11.09
N TYR A 46 -6.92 3.87 -10.48
CA TYR A 46 -5.47 3.80 -10.41
C TYR A 46 -4.95 4.18 -9.03
N ALA A 47 -3.92 3.47 -8.57
CA ALA A 47 -3.21 3.80 -7.35
C ALA A 47 -2.60 5.21 -7.41
N PRO A 48 -2.64 6.01 -6.33
CA PRO A 48 -1.98 7.31 -6.27
C PRO A 48 -0.47 7.20 -6.55
N LYS A 49 0.16 8.33 -6.89
CA LYS A 49 1.62 8.37 -7.05
C LYS A 49 2.30 8.07 -5.71
N GLU A 50 3.46 7.41 -5.75
CA GLU A 50 4.23 7.04 -4.56
C GLU A 50 4.50 8.24 -3.64
N GLU A 51 4.82 9.41 -4.20
CA GLU A 51 5.02 10.64 -3.42
C GLU A 51 3.82 10.99 -2.53
N LEU A 52 2.59 10.83 -3.04
CA LEU A 52 1.40 11.08 -2.24
C LEU A 52 1.20 9.99 -1.17
N ILE A 53 1.54 8.74 -1.50
CA ILE A 53 1.46 7.63 -0.55
C ILE A 53 2.41 7.84 0.63
N ARG A 54 3.66 8.25 0.37
CA ARG A 54 4.64 8.57 1.41
C ARG A 54 4.17 9.72 2.29
N LYS A 55 3.65 10.81 1.70
CA LYS A 55 3.04 11.91 2.48
C LYS A 55 1.86 11.42 3.33
N LEU A 56 0.99 10.57 2.79
CA LEU A 56 -0.11 9.99 3.56
C LEU A 56 0.41 9.19 4.76
N ALA A 57 1.41 8.34 4.56
CA ALA A 57 2.03 7.57 5.63
C ALA A 57 2.66 8.48 6.70
N GLU A 58 3.39 9.53 6.31
CA GLU A 58 3.95 10.52 7.22
C GLU A 58 2.88 11.21 8.08
N TYR A 59 1.87 11.84 7.46
CA TYR A 59 0.83 12.58 8.20
C TYR A 59 -0.07 11.68 9.04
N LEU A 60 -0.21 10.40 8.67
CA LEU A 60 -1.07 9.44 9.35
C LEU A 60 -0.31 8.52 10.30
N ASN A 61 1.03 8.60 10.35
CA ASN A 61 1.90 7.71 11.12
C ASN A 61 1.66 6.23 10.79
N LEU A 62 1.71 5.92 9.50
CA LEU A 62 1.67 4.57 8.95
C LEU A 62 3.05 4.22 8.39
N ASP A 63 3.32 2.94 8.22
CA ASP A 63 4.53 2.51 7.51
C ASP A 63 4.42 2.85 6.01
N GLU A 64 5.46 3.49 5.47
CA GLU A 64 5.47 3.97 4.09
C GLU A 64 5.48 2.80 3.09
N GLU A 65 6.29 1.77 3.33
CA GLU A 65 6.47 0.66 2.42
C GLU A 65 5.22 -0.22 2.40
N GLU A 66 4.67 -0.56 3.57
CA GLU A 66 3.42 -1.30 3.70
C GLU A 66 2.28 -0.58 2.96
N LEU A 67 2.18 0.74 3.11
CA LEU A 67 1.13 1.52 2.46
C LEU A 67 1.29 1.58 0.94
N ILE A 68 2.53 1.61 0.43
CA ILE A 68 2.84 1.52 -1.01
C ILE A 68 2.40 0.16 -1.57
N PHE A 69 2.76 -0.93 -0.89
CA PHE A 69 2.34 -2.28 -1.30
C PHE A 69 0.82 -2.45 -1.23
N LEU A 70 0.18 -1.91 -0.19
CA LEU A 70 -1.28 -1.95 -0.04
C LEU A 70 -2.01 -1.18 -1.14
N ALA A 71 -1.38 -0.10 -1.66
CA ALA A 71 -1.87 0.61 -2.83
C ALA A 71 -1.71 -0.17 -4.14
N GLY A 72 -1.11 -1.37 -4.12
CA GLY A 72 -0.83 -2.17 -5.31
C GLY A 72 0.36 -1.64 -6.11
N ARG A 73 1.27 -0.91 -5.47
CA ARG A 73 2.52 -0.42 -6.07
C ARG A 73 3.71 -1.16 -5.48
N ILE A 74 4.84 -1.04 -6.16
CA ILE A 74 6.15 -1.49 -5.67
C ILE A 74 6.94 -0.21 -5.36
N PRO A 75 7.62 -0.11 -4.20
CA PRO A 75 8.49 1.02 -3.90
C PRO A 75 9.55 1.23 -4.98
N SER A 76 9.83 2.50 -5.29
CA SER A 76 10.81 2.89 -6.31
C SER A 76 12.18 2.20 -6.15
N GLN A 77 12.62 1.98 -4.90
CA GLN A 77 13.89 1.33 -4.56
C GLN A 77 13.96 -0.15 -4.97
N ASP A 78 12.81 -0.82 -5.10
CA ASP A 78 12.72 -2.25 -5.42
C ASP A 78 12.53 -2.49 -6.93
N GLU A 79 12.33 -1.43 -7.73
CA GLU A 79 12.10 -1.56 -9.17
C GLU A 79 13.25 -2.28 -9.88
N ASP A 80 14.49 -1.98 -9.50
CA ASP A 80 15.67 -2.57 -10.13
C ASP A 80 15.78 -4.06 -9.83
N LEU A 81 15.44 -4.49 -8.62
CA LEU A 81 15.37 -5.91 -8.24
C LEU A 81 14.37 -6.65 -9.13
N ILE A 82 13.17 -6.08 -9.32
CA ILE A 82 12.13 -6.69 -10.16
C ILE A 82 12.59 -6.75 -11.62
N LYS A 83 13.22 -5.69 -12.15
CA LYS A 83 13.74 -5.65 -13.53
C LYS A 83 14.85 -6.67 -13.74
N GLN A 84 15.79 -6.79 -12.80
CA GLN A 84 16.88 -7.76 -12.86
C GLN A 84 16.36 -9.21 -12.85
N HIS A 85 15.24 -9.46 -12.20
CA HIS A 85 14.62 -10.78 -12.09
C HIS A 85 13.31 -10.93 -12.89
N TYR A 86 13.15 -10.20 -14.00
CA TYR A 86 11.88 -10.12 -14.75
C TYR A 86 11.30 -11.46 -15.23
N GLN A 87 12.14 -12.50 -15.39
CA GLN A 87 11.68 -13.84 -15.75
C GLN A 87 11.20 -14.65 -14.53
N ASN A 88 11.84 -14.43 -13.38
CA ASN A 88 11.58 -15.21 -12.17
C ASN A 88 10.46 -14.61 -11.32
N MET A 89 10.33 -13.27 -11.27
CA MET A 89 9.30 -12.59 -10.47
C MET A 89 7.87 -13.01 -10.85
N PRO A 90 7.46 -13.04 -12.13
CA PRO A 90 6.12 -13.51 -12.49
C PRO A 90 5.86 -14.97 -12.12
N LEU A 91 6.89 -15.83 -12.21
CA LEU A 91 6.79 -17.24 -11.84
C LEU A 91 6.62 -17.40 -10.33
N LEU A 92 7.38 -16.65 -9.53
CA LEU A 92 7.26 -16.60 -8.08
C LEU A 92 5.84 -16.19 -7.67
N PHE A 93 5.34 -15.05 -8.15
CA PHE A 93 3.99 -14.58 -7.82
C PHE A 93 2.90 -15.55 -8.27
N ARG A 94 3.05 -16.19 -9.44
CA ARG A 94 2.10 -17.22 -9.89
C ARG A 94 2.07 -18.40 -8.92
N ARG A 95 3.24 -18.92 -8.56
CA ARG A 95 3.36 -20.07 -7.64
C ARG A 95 2.81 -19.75 -6.26
N MET A 96 3.02 -18.53 -5.76
CA MET A 96 2.44 -18.07 -4.49
C MET A 96 0.91 -18.04 -4.52
N ARG A 97 0.29 -17.63 -5.64
CA ARG A 97 -1.18 -17.65 -5.77
C ARG A 97 -1.76 -19.06 -5.88
N GLU A 98 -1.07 -19.94 -6.60
CA GLU A 98 -1.53 -21.31 -6.85
C GLU A 98 -1.27 -22.25 -5.66
N ASN A 99 -0.31 -21.93 -4.79
CA ASN A 99 0.06 -22.76 -3.66
C ASN A 99 0.22 -21.92 -2.36
N PRO A 100 -0.84 -21.87 -1.52
CA PRO A 100 -0.81 -21.12 -0.26
C PRO A 100 0.24 -21.60 0.74
N GLU A 101 0.55 -22.90 0.77
CA GLU A 101 1.60 -23.44 1.66
C GLU A 101 2.99 -22.95 1.25
N PHE A 102 3.24 -22.88 -0.07
CA PHE A 102 4.48 -22.31 -0.60
C PHE A 102 4.58 -20.83 -0.22
N ALA A 103 3.52 -20.04 -0.40
CA ALA A 103 3.51 -18.64 -0.01
C ALA A 103 3.79 -18.46 1.50
N ALA A 104 3.13 -19.26 2.35
CA ALA A 104 3.33 -19.22 3.80
C ALA A 104 4.78 -19.52 4.20
N LYS A 105 5.43 -20.51 3.56
CA LYS A 105 6.84 -20.82 3.79
C LYS A 105 7.77 -19.65 3.42
N ILE A 106 7.51 -19.00 2.29
CA ILE A 106 8.30 -17.83 1.86
C ILE A 106 8.17 -16.68 2.87
N PHE A 107 6.96 -16.38 3.34
CA PHE A 107 6.75 -15.32 4.35
C PHE A 107 7.41 -15.66 5.69
N GLN A 108 7.33 -16.91 6.14
CA GLN A 108 7.99 -17.34 7.37
C GLN A 108 9.51 -17.20 7.28
N GLN A 109 10.11 -17.60 6.16
CA GLN A 109 11.55 -17.46 5.97
C GLN A 109 11.97 -15.99 5.95
N ALA A 110 11.21 -15.12 5.27
CA ALA A 110 11.51 -13.68 5.22
C ALA A 110 11.48 -13.01 6.60
N GLN A 111 10.58 -13.44 7.50
CA GLN A 111 10.47 -12.91 8.86
C GLN A 111 11.52 -13.46 9.84
N GLN A 112 12.14 -14.60 9.52
CA GLN A 112 13.14 -15.24 10.41
C GLN A 112 14.54 -14.65 10.26
N ASP A 113 14.84 -14.00 9.14
CA ASP A 113 16.16 -13.49 8.79
C ASP A 113 16.31 -11.96 9.02
N SER A 114 15.38 -11.32 9.74
CA SER A 114 15.37 -9.87 10.07
C SER A 114 15.61 -9.59 11.56
#